data_AF-A0AAD7IWS8-F1
#
_entry.id   AF-A0AAD7IWS8-F1
#
_cell.length_a   1.000
_cell.length_b   1.000
_cell.length_c   1.000
_cell.angle_alpha   90.00
_cell.angle_beta   90.00
_cell.angle_gamma   90.00
#
_symmetry.space_group_name_H-M   'P 1'
#
loop_
_entity.id
_entity.type
_entity.pdbx_description
1 polymer ?
#
loop_
_entity_poly.entity_id
_entity_poly.type
_entity_poly.pdbx_seq_one_letter_code
_entity_poly.pdbx_strand_id
1 'polypeptide(L)'
;FSMDIRDTETVDIGPHLERACVWIEEALRQGEGVLVHCQQGVSRSPSIIIVYLICNHAMSYADAVAFVRCRCACVKPNSGFARALVEWEHMWASRRAQQQGGRPGVRRRFKS
;
A
#
# COMPACT_ATOMS: atom_id res chain seq x y z
N PHE A 1 11.62 0.90 10.98
CA PHE A 1 10.32 1.62 11.04
C PHE A 1 9.33 0.79 11.84
N SER A 2 8.50 1.40 12.69
CA SER A 2 7.45 0.69 13.46
C SER A 2 6.17 1.51 13.49
N MET A 3 5.02 0.83 13.44
CA MET A 3 3.69 1.41 13.56
C MET A 3 2.96 0.75 14.72
N ASP A 4 2.78 1.50 15.79
CA ASP A 4 2.05 1.03 16.96
C ASP A 4 0.55 1.31 16.79
N ILE A 5 -0.11 0.41 16.07
CA ILE A 5 -1.55 0.47 15.81
C ILE A 5 -2.24 -0.85 16.18
N ARG A 6 -3.42 -0.71 16.79
CA ARG A 6 -4.30 -1.84 17.10
C ARG A 6 -5.08 -2.25 15.85
N ASP A 7 -5.34 -3.55 15.74
CA ASP A 7 -6.09 -4.14 14.63
C ASP A 7 -7.59 -4.13 14.94
N THR A 8 -8.16 -2.92 14.94
CA THR A 8 -9.58 -2.70 15.24
C THR A 8 -10.16 -1.74 14.23
N GLU A 9 -11.43 -1.94 13.85
CA GLU A 9 -12.10 -1.16 12.81
C GLU A 9 -12.24 0.33 13.15
N THR A 10 -12.15 0.68 14.43
CA THR A 10 -12.20 2.07 14.94
C THR A 10 -10.87 2.81 14.87
N VAL A 11 -9.76 2.11 14.62
CA VAL A 11 -8.44 2.74 14.50
C VAL A 11 -8.23 3.21 13.07
N ASP A 12 -7.86 4.48 12.92
CA ASP A 12 -7.51 5.03 11.62
C ASP A 12 -6.05 4.73 11.27
N ILE A 13 -5.85 3.99 10.19
CA ILE A 13 -4.52 3.68 9.64
C ILE A 13 -4.03 4.76 8.68
N GLY A 14 -4.93 5.61 8.17
CA GLY A 14 -4.68 6.64 7.16
C GLY A 14 -3.44 7.50 7.43
N PRO A 15 -3.25 8.07 8.64
CA PRO A 15 -2.11 8.91 8.98
C PRO A 15 -0.74 8.23 8.83
N HIS A 16 -0.70 6.89 8.77
CA HIS A 16 0.54 6.13 8.66
C HIS A 16 0.86 5.68 7.24
N LEU A 17 -0.11 5.69 6.33
CA LEU A 17 0.01 5.07 5.01
C LEU A 17 1.09 5.72 4.15
N GLU A 18 1.09 7.06 4.03
CA GLU A 18 2.09 7.79 3.24
C GLU A 18 3.52 7.54 3.76
N ARG A 19 3.69 7.65 5.07
CA ARG A 19 4.99 7.44 5.72
C ARG A 19 5.50 6.01 5.51
N ALA A 20 4.61 5.02 5.56
CA ALA A 20 4.96 3.63 5.29
C ALA A 20 5.38 3.43 3.83
N CYS A 21 4.66 4.01 2.86
CA CYS A 21 5.01 3.92 1.45
C CYS A 21 6.39 4.55 1.14
N VAL A 22 6.66 5.73 1.71
CA VAL A 22 7.95 6.42 1.55
C VAL A 22 9.08 5.56 2.11
N TRP A 23 8.93 5.05 3.33
CA TRP A 23 9.96 4.24 3.97
C TRP A 23 10.26 2.94 3.18
N ILE A 24 9.23 2.28 2.65
CA ILE A 24 9.41 1.09 1.80
C ILE A 24 10.15 1.44 0.51
N GLU A 25 9.72 2.48 -0.21
CA GLU A 25 10.35 2.88 -1.48
C GLU A 25 11.81 3.29 -1.27
N GLU A 26 12.13 4.02 -0.20
CA GLU A 26 13.49 4.44 0.13
C GLU A 26 14.43 3.25 0.34
N ALA A 27 14.02 2.28 1.17
CA ALA A 27 14.81 1.07 1.42
C ALA A 27 15.02 0.25 0.13
N LEU A 28 13.96 0.06 -0.66
CA LEU A 28 14.04 -0.65 -1.94
C LEU A 28 14.97 0.06 -2.94
N ARG A 29 14.98 1.40 -2.96
CA ARG A 29 15.87 2.20 -3.82
C ARG A 29 17.35 2.10 -3.42
N GLN A 30 17.63 1.76 -2.17
CA GLN A 30 18.98 1.47 -1.68
C GLN A 30 19.42 0.04 -2.00
N GLY A 31 18.56 -0.77 -2.64
CA GLY A 31 18.84 -2.17 -2.96
C GLY A 31 18.62 -3.11 -1.77
N GLU A 32 17.95 -2.66 -0.72
CA GLU A 32 17.65 -3.47 0.46
C GLU A 32 16.35 -4.28 0.28
N GLY A 33 16.26 -5.40 1.00
CA GLY A 33 15.01 -6.15 1.14
C GLY A 33 14.18 -5.63 2.30
N VAL A 34 12.86 -5.52 2.12
CA VAL A 34 11.93 -5.06 3.17
C VAL A 34 11.01 -6.20 3.61
N LEU A 35 10.99 -6.46 4.92
CA LEU A 35 10.01 -7.35 5.57
C LEU A 35 8.95 -6.52 6.29
N VAL A 36 7.69 -6.67 5.87
CA VAL A 36 6.53 -6.06 6.55
C VAL A 36 5.73 -7.15 7.25
N HIS A 37 5.67 -7.09 8.58
CA HIS A 37 4.95 -8.09 9.38
C HIS A 37 4.04 -7.43 10.42
N CYS A 38 3.04 -8.20 10.87
CA CYS A 38 2.24 -7.90 12.05
C CYS A 38 2.05 -9.21 12.82
N GLN A 39 1.30 -9.19 13.93
CA GLN A 39 1.13 -10.37 14.78
C GLN A 39 0.59 -11.60 14.01
N GLN A 40 -0.48 -11.43 13.24
CA GLN A 40 -1.16 -12.54 12.55
C GLN A 40 -0.88 -12.60 11.04
N GLY A 41 -0.28 -11.57 10.45
CA GLY A 41 -0.11 -11.48 9.00
C GLY A 41 -1.41 -11.36 8.18
N VAL A 42 -2.55 -11.04 8.80
CA VAL A 42 -3.89 -11.06 8.17
C VAL A 42 -4.38 -9.68 7.74
N SER A 43 -4.23 -8.66 8.59
CA SER A 43 -4.86 -7.35 8.41
C SER A 43 -3.82 -6.22 8.32
N ARG A 44 -3.16 -5.84 9.44
CA ARG A 44 -2.20 -4.72 9.48
C ARG A 44 -1.09 -4.77 8.42
N SER A 45 -0.25 -5.82 8.39
CA SER A 45 0.86 -5.86 7.42
C SER A 45 0.38 -5.95 5.97
N PRO A 46 -0.64 -6.76 5.61
CA PRO A 46 -1.21 -6.72 4.27
C PRO A 46 -1.77 -5.35 3.86
N SER A 47 -2.43 -4.61 4.78
CA SER A 47 -2.90 -3.25 4.49
C SER A 47 -1.77 -2.33 4.02
N ILE A 48 -0.60 -2.45 4.63
CA ILE A 48 0.58 -1.66 4.26
C ILE A 48 1.12 -2.05 2.88
N ILE A 49 1.15 -3.35 2.58
CA ILE A 49 1.54 -3.82 1.24
C ILE A 49 0.52 -3.37 0.19
N ILE A 50 -0.78 -3.44 0.49
CA ILE A 50 -1.86 -3.00 -0.41
C ILE A 50 -1.71 -1.51 -0.73
N VAL A 51 -1.53 -0.64 0.27
CA VAL A 51 -1.37 0.80 -0.01
C VAL A 51 -0.10 1.09 -0.82
N TYR A 52 0.98 0.36 -0.57
CA TYR A 52 2.21 0.51 -1.35
C TYR A 52 2.00 0.14 -2.83
N LEU A 53 1.26 -0.93 -3.11
CA LEU A 53 0.90 -1.31 -4.48
C LEU A 53 0.01 -0.25 -5.16
N ILE A 54 -0.95 0.30 -4.43
CA ILE A 54 -1.79 1.41 -4.94
C ILE A 54 -0.90 2.62 -5.28
N CYS A 55 -0.03 3.02 -4.35
CA CYS A 55 0.78 4.24 -4.50
C CYS A 55 1.85 4.11 -5.59
N ASN A 56 2.67 3.06 -5.50
CA ASN A 56 3.92 2.92 -6.22
C ASN A 56 3.77 2.06 -7.50
N HIS A 57 2.72 1.25 -7.58
CA HIS A 57 2.46 0.37 -8.73
C HIS A 57 1.17 0.70 -9.49
N ALA A 58 0.43 1.75 -9.08
CA ALA A 58 -0.79 2.22 -9.75
C ALA A 58 -1.88 1.14 -9.84
N MET A 59 -1.93 0.21 -8.88
CA MET A 59 -2.98 -0.79 -8.81
C MET A 59 -4.24 -0.19 -8.20
N SER A 60 -5.41 -0.69 -8.62
CA SER A 60 -6.63 -0.44 -7.86
C SER A 60 -6.59 -1.17 -6.51
N TYR A 61 -7.42 -0.77 -5.53
CA TYR A 61 -7.53 -1.51 -4.29
C TYR A 61 -7.89 -2.98 -4.54
N ALA A 62 -8.83 -3.24 -5.45
CA ALA A 62 -9.26 -4.58 -5.81
C ALA A 62 -8.11 -5.42 -6.37
N ASP A 63 -7.34 -4.87 -7.31
CA ASP A 63 -6.20 -5.56 -7.92
C ASP A 63 -5.07 -5.80 -6.92
N ALA A 64 -4.79 -4.82 -6.05
CA ALA A 64 -3.78 -4.94 -5.01
C ALA A 64 -4.15 -6.04 -4.00
N VAL A 65 -5.41 -6.10 -3.56
CA VAL A 65 -5.91 -7.18 -2.68
C VAL A 65 -5.79 -8.54 -3.36
N ALA A 66 -6.21 -8.66 -4.63
CA ALA A 66 -6.12 -9.90 -5.39
C ALA A 66 -4.65 -10.36 -5.52
N PHE A 67 -3.75 -9.44 -5.88
CA PHE A 67 -2.32 -9.71 -6.01
C PHE A 67 -1.68 -10.25 -4.72
N VAL A 68 -2.03 -9.65 -3.57
CA VAL A 68 -1.54 -10.09 -2.26
C VAL A 68 -2.16 -11.43 -1.88
N ARG A 69 -3.45 -11.65 -2.14
CA ARG A 69 -4.14 -12.93 -1.85
C ARG A 69 -3.58 -14.11 -2.62
N CYS A 70 -3.12 -13.91 -3.86
CA CYS A 70 -2.42 -14.95 -4.62
C CYS A 70 -1.13 -15.44 -3.95
N ARG A 71 -0.55 -14.65 -3.03
CA ARG A 71 0.67 -15.00 -2.27
C ARG A 71 0.38 -15.39 -0.82
N CYS A 72 -0.71 -14.86 -0.26
CA CYS A 72 -1.12 -15.11 1.11
C CYS A 72 -2.66 -15.14 1.19
N ALA A 73 -3.24 -16.34 1.13
CA ALA A 73 -4.69 -16.52 1.00
C ALA A 73 -5.49 -15.98 2.21
N CYS A 74 -4.89 -15.92 3.40
CA CYS A 74 -5.57 -15.46 4.62
C CYS A 74 -5.69 -13.93 4.72
N VAL A 75 -5.22 -13.17 3.72
CA VAL A 75 -5.26 -11.71 3.75
C VAL A 75 -6.69 -11.17 3.75
N LYS A 76 -6.98 -10.41 4.82
CA LYS A 76 -8.26 -9.77 5.08
C LYS A 76 -8.03 -8.57 6.00
N PRO A 77 -7.77 -7.37 5.44
CA PRO A 77 -7.86 -6.13 6.20
C PRO A 77 -9.19 -6.06 6.95
N ASN A 78 -9.18 -5.51 8.16
CA ASN A 78 -10.42 -5.19 8.86
C ASN A 78 -11.22 -4.12 8.07
N SER A 79 -12.52 -3.98 8.37
CA SER A 79 -13.41 -3.11 7.58
C SER A 79 -12.97 -1.63 7.59
N GLY A 80 -12.48 -1.13 8.74
CA GLY A 80 -11.96 0.23 8.90
C GLY A 80 -10.73 0.48 8.05
N PHE A 81 -9.79 -0.46 8.04
CA PHE A 81 -8.59 -0.38 7.20
C PHE A 81 -8.93 -0.49 5.72
N ALA A 82 -9.82 -1.41 5.34
CA ALA A 82 -10.27 -1.55 3.96
C ALA A 82 -10.88 -0.23 3.45
N ARG A 83 -11.73 0.41 4.25
CA ARG A 83 -12.30 1.72 3.93
C ARG A 83 -11.22 2.79 3.75
N ALA A 84 -10.28 2.90 4.68
CA ALA A 84 -9.18 3.85 4.60
C ALA A 84 -8.31 3.62 3.33
N LEU A 85 -8.09 2.37 2.93
CA LEU A 85 -7.32 2.04 1.72
C LEU A 85 -8.04 2.42 0.42
N VAL A 86 -9.36 2.24 0.36
CA VAL A 86 -10.18 2.69 -0.78
C VAL A 86 -10.21 4.22 -0.84
N GLU A 87 -10.41 4.89 0.29
CA GLU A 87 -10.31 6.36 0.37
C GLU A 87 -8.92 6.84 -0.09
N TRP A 88 -7.86 6.12 0.27
CA TRP A 88 -6.50 6.40 -0.17
C TRP A 88 -6.30 6.26 -1.67
N GLU A 89 -6.87 5.21 -2.29
CA GLU A 89 -6.85 5.03 -3.75
C GLU A 89 -7.43 6.25 -4.47
N HIS A 90 -8.60 6.73 -4.04
CA HIS A 90 -9.23 7.91 -4.64
C HIS A 90 -8.36 9.16 -4.49
N MET A 91 -7.87 9.44 -3.28
CA MET A 91 -6.97 10.57 -3.05
C MET A 91 -5.71 10.49 -3.91
N TRP A 92 -5.11 9.30 -4.01
CA TRP A 92 -3.90 9.09 -4.78
C TRP A 92 -4.14 9.25 -6.29
N ALA A 93 -5.26 8.74 -6.81
CA ALA A 93 -5.67 8.94 -8.18
C ALA A 93 -5.84 10.43 -8.52
N SER A 94 -6.47 11.21 -7.64
CA SER A 94 -6.59 12.66 -7.79
C SER A 94 -5.22 13.36 -7.79
N ARG A 95 -4.32 13.01 -6.86
CA ARG A 95 -2.94 13.55 -6.81
C ARG A 95 -2.17 13.22 -8.10
N ARG A 96 -2.33 12.00 -8.62
CA ARG A 96 -1.70 11.58 -9.88
C ARG A 96 -2.25 12.30 -11.10
N ALA A 97 -3.54 12.60 -11.13
CA ALA A 97 -4.13 13.38 -12.23
C ALA A 97 -3.57 14.80 -12.26
N GLN A 98 -3.37 15.42 -11.09
CA GLN A 98 -2.75 16.74 -10.96
C GLN A 98 -1.27 16.74 -11.37
N GLN A 99 -0.51 15.68 -11.04
CA GLN A 99 0.90 15.57 -11.40
C GLN A 99 1.12 15.22 -12.89
N GLN A 100 0.17 14.54 -13.54
CA GLN A 100 0.25 14.19 -14.96
C GLN A 100 -0.09 15.35 -15.93
N GLY A 101 -0.44 16.53 -15.40
CA GLY A 101 -0.51 17.79 -16.17
C GLY A 101 0.86 18.37 -16.55
N GLY A 102 1.98 17.75 -16.15
CA GLY A 102 3.33 18.19 -16.48
C GLY A 102 4.33 17.04 -16.65
N ARG A 103 4.66 16.74 -17.92
CA ARG A 103 5.78 15.89 -18.44
C ARG A 103 5.51 14.40 -18.72
N PRO A 104 6.10 13.85 -19.81
CA PRO A 104 5.93 12.46 -20.20
C PRO A 104 6.93 11.51 -19.51
N GLY A 105 6.40 10.39 -19.00
CA GLY A 105 6.94 9.02 -19.14
C GLY A 105 8.16 8.57 -18.32
N VAL A 106 7.96 7.53 -17.49
CA VAL A 106 8.88 6.37 -17.42
C VAL A 106 8.04 5.10 -17.25
N ARG A 107 7.94 4.28 -18.30
CA ARG A 107 7.39 2.92 -18.19
C ARG A 107 8.44 2.04 -17.49
N ARG A 108 8.15 1.58 -16.26
CA ARG A 108 8.96 0.55 -15.60
C ARG A 108 8.75 -0.77 -16.36
N ARG A 109 9.76 -1.16 -17.16
CA ARG A 109 9.81 -2.41 -17.92
C ARG A 109 10.08 -3.55 -16.94
N PHE A 110 9.10 -4.42 -16.69
CA PHE A 110 9.35 -5.71 -16.04
C PHE A 110 10.17 -6.58 -17.02
N LYS A 111 11.36 -7.02 -16.60
CA LYS A 111 12.08 -8.08 -17.30
C LYS A 111 11.52 -9.41 -16.81
N SER A 112 11.11 -10.25 -17.77
CA SER A 112 10.68 -11.64 -17.61
C SER A 112 11.79 -12.53 -17.07
#